data_AF-A0A267DIB5-F1
#
_entry.id   AF-A0A267DIB5-F1
#
_cell.length_a   1.000
_cell.length_b   1.000
_cell.length_c   1.000
_cell.angle_alpha   90.00
_cell.angle_beta   90.00
_cell.angle_gamma   90.00
#
_symmetry.space_group_name_H-M   'P 1'
#
loop_
_entity.id
_entity.type
_entity.pdbx_description
1 polymer ?
#
loop_
_entity_poly.entity_id
_entity_poly.type
_entity_poly.pdbx_seq_one_letter_code
_entity_poly.pdbx_strand_id
1 'polypeptide(L)'
;MSSLIEYLRSLRKATKPGAEDTTDRLNFVWTPMLLILFSLVVFGKEFIGRPMHCIFSGNPQHHPSNFIDFAESYCWAHGTYVYSKDAIVKLTGYRSSEEQEYYWDHTISNQLLTYYQWVPFALLLQCIVTYLPKLIWQMICSRRFGSDIYSLVSLAAEAKTSTDNDFREQASRIADVIERMLVYNREFRNGRLQRMKSALYNRCNFLVPSKRMGTMLTLLYMLVKLLCLANAMGQLMFMSAFLGFQQLGLQAYGSAMLQHAVSARGLWQSTMLFPLHTLCYIRLRLDPGATNAYIGQCTLPVNILNEKIYI
;
A
#
# COMPACT_ATOMS: atom_id res chain seq x y z
N MET A 1 16.77 -9.70 -12.15
CA MET A 1 17.55 -8.49 -11.82
C MET A 1 17.71 -7.53 -13.00
N SER A 2 18.00 -8.01 -14.21
CA SER A 2 18.07 -7.18 -15.44
C SER A 2 16.77 -6.43 -15.74
N SER A 3 15.62 -7.09 -15.62
CA SER A 3 14.29 -6.48 -15.80
C SER A 3 13.98 -5.37 -14.78
N LEU A 4 14.37 -5.56 -13.51
CA LEU A 4 14.24 -4.53 -12.48
C LEU A 4 15.17 -3.35 -12.76
N ILE A 5 16.41 -3.60 -13.20
CA ILE A 5 17.38 -2.54 -13.55
C ILE A 5 16.92 -1.78 -14.80
N GLU A 6 16.34 -2.45 -15.79
CA GLU A 6 15.73 -1.80 -16.95
C GLU A 6 14.47 -1.02 -16.58
N TYR A 7 13.64 -1.55 -15.68
CA TYR A 7 12.51 -0.83 -15.11
C TYR A 7 12.97 0.40 -14.33
N LEU A 8 14.02 0.29 -13.51
CA LEU A 8 14.63 1.41 -12.77
C LEU A 8 15.28 2.44 -13.70
N ARG A 9 15.93 2.02 -14.79
CA ARG A 9 16.44 2.93 -15.83
C ARG A 9 15.31 3.60 -16.62
N SER A 10 14.23 2.87 -16.88
CA SER A 10 13.01 3.38 -17.50
C SER A 10 12.34 4.41 -16.59
N LEU A 11 12.23 4.14 -15.28
CA LEU A 11 11.78 5.08 -14.27
C LEU A 11 12.71 6.30 -14.19
N ARG A 12 14.03 6.12 -14.25
CA ARG A 12 15.01 7.22 -14.29
C ARG A 12 14.90 8.08 -15.55
N LYS A 13 14.61 7.48 -16.71
CA LYS A 13 14.31 8.19 -17.96
C LYS A 13 12.95 8.88 -17.92
N ALA A 14 11.96 8.29 -17.26
CA ALA A 14 10.63 8.87 -17.04
C ALA A 14 10.65 10.02 -16.01
N THR A 15 11.67 10.07 -15.14
CA THR A 15 11.90 11.13 -14.14
C THR A 15 12.86 12.22 -14.60
N LYS A 16 13.02 12.40 -15.92
CA LYS A 16 13.78 13.54 -16.45
C LYS A 16 13.21 14.85 -15.85
N PRO A 17 14.08 15.77 -15.40
CA PRO A 17 13.65 17.03 -14.79
C PRO A 17 12.95 17.91 -15.81
N GLY A 18 11.77 18.43 -15.45
CA GLY A 18 11.13 19.49 -16.22
C GLY A 18 9.64 19.73 -15.97
N ALA A 19 8.85 18.71 -15.62
CA ALA A 19 7.37 18.88 -15.56
C ALA A 19 6.65 18.24 -14.36
N GLU A 20 7.28 17.38 -13.57
CA GLU A 20 6.66 16.80 -12.36
C GLU A 20 7.16 17.53 -11.09
N ASP A 21 6.23 17.92 -10.22
CA ASP A 21 6.55 18.49 -8.91
C ASP A 21 7.31 17.47 -8.04
N THR A 22 8.05 17.95 -7.05
CA THR A 22 8.71 17.10 -6.05
C THR A 22 7.72 16.17 -5.33
N THR A 23 6.52 16.69 -5.03
CA THR A 23 5.43 15.92 -4.42
C THR A 23 4.92 14.79 -5.33
N ASP A 24 4.90 14.98 -6.64
CA ASP A 24 4.47 13.94 -7.59
C ASP A 24 5.52 12.83 -7.68
N ARG A 25 6.80 13.22 -7.65
CA ARG A 25 7.90 12.26 -7.61
C ARG A 25 7.85 11.41 -6.33
N LEU A 26 7.54 12.03 -5.19
CA LEU A 26 7.34 11.31 -3.94
C LEU A 26 6.24 10.26 -4.09
N ASN A 27 5.04 10.66 -4.51
CA ASN A 27 3.88 9.79 -4.58
C ASN A 27 3.96 8.71 -5.67
N PHE A 28 4.56 8.99 -6.82
CA PHE A 28 4.49 8.08 -7.98
C PHE A 28 5.77 7.30 -8.24
N VAL A 29 6.88 7.69 -7.64
CA VAL A 29 8.18 7.04 -7.85
C VAL A 29 8.67 6.44 -6.54
N TRP A 30 8.83 7.28 -5.52
CA TRP A 30 9.43 6.84 -4.26
C TRP A 30 8.49 5.96 -3.44
N THR A 31 7.23 6.35 -3.24
CA THR A 31 6.26 5.55 -2.47
C THR A 31 6.03 4.16 -3.08
N PRO A 32 5.75 3.99 -4.39
CA PRO A 32 5.55 2.67 -4.98
C PRO A 32 6.83 1.82 -4.97
N MET A 33 8.00 2.43 -5.19
CA MET A 33 9.29 1.74 -5.09
C MET A 33 9.52 1.16 -3.69
N LEU A 34 9.24 1.96 -2.66
CA LEU A 34 9.37 1.56 -1.27
C LEU A 34 8.35 0.46 -0.89
N LEU A 35 7.10 0.57 -1.34
CA LEU A 35 6.08 -0.48 -1.14
C LEU A 35 6.46 -1.80 -1.81
N ILE A 36 6.99 -1.76 -3.04
CA ILE A 36 7.49 -2.96 -3.74
C ILE A 36 8.67 -3.56 -2.97
N LEU A 37 9.61 -2.74 -2.51
CA LEU A 37 10.75 -3.21 -1.73
C LEU A 37 10.29 -3.91 -0.45
N PHE A 38 9.38 -3.31 0.32
CA PHE A 38 8.84 -3.89 1.53
C PHE A 38 8.06 -5.17 1.26
N SER A 39 7.24 -5.20 0.22
CA SER A 39 6.55 -6.42 -0.21
C SER A 39 7.54 -7.54 -0.51
N LEU A 40 8.63 -7.26 -1.26
CA LEU A 40 9.67 -8.25 -1.56
C LEU A 40 10.40 -8.77 -0.31
N VAL A 41 10.69 -7.89 0.66
CA VAL A 41 11.34 -8.28 1.92
C VAL A 41 10.42 -9.20 2.73
N VAL A 42 9.14 -8.85 2.87
CA VAL A 42 8.15 -9.67 3.58
C VAL A 42 7.94 -11.01 2.87
N PHE A 43 7.75 -11.00 1.55
CA PHE A 43 7.68 -12.23 0.74
C PHE A 43 8.90 -13.12 0.94
N GLY A 44 10.10 -12.54 0.92
CA GLY A 44 11.33 -13.28 1.16
C GLY A 44 11.33 -13.96 2.53
N LYS A 45 10.88 -13.26 3.58
CA LYS A 45 10.82 -13.83 4.94
C LYS A 45 9.75 -14.92 5.09
N GLU A 46 8.64 -14.80 4.39
CA GLU A 46 7.50 -15.72 4.49
C GLU A 46 7.68 -17.01 3.68
N PHE A 47 8.26 -16.94 2.48
CA PHE A 47 8.29 -18.08 1.56
C PHE A 47 9.64 -18.80 1.47
N ILE A 48 10.76 -18.13 1.79
CA ILE A 48 12.10 -18.74 1.68
C ILE A 48 12.53 -19.43 2.99
N GLY A 49 11.91 -19.06 4.12
CA GLY A 49 12.24 -19.60 5.43
C GLY A 49 11.05 -20.23 6.15
N ARG A 50 11.27 -20.71 7.38
CA ARG A 50 10.17 -21.09 8.28
C ARG A 50 9.48 -19.81 8.77
N PRO A 51 8.17 -19.62 8.50
CA PRO A 51 7.49 -18.36 8.80
C PRO A 51 7.25 -18.18 10.30
N MET A 52 7.08 -19.28 11.05
CA MET A 52 6.91 -19.31 12.50
C MET A 52 7.64 -20.49 13.13
N HIS A 53 7.83 -20.41 14.45
CA HIS A 53 8.32 -21.53 15.27
C HIS A 53 7.40 -21.75 16.46
N CYS A 54 7.00 -22.98 16.70
CA CYS A 54 6.02 -23.32 17.74
C CYS A 54 6.55 -24.33 18.75
N ILE A 55 6.17 -24.13 20.02
CA ILE A 55 6.38 -25.08 21.11
C ILE A 55 5.00 -25.49 21.62
N PHE A 56 4.71 -26.79 21.60
CA PHE A 56 3.44 -27.34 22.07
C PHE A 56 3.53 -27.87 23.50
N SER A 57 2.45 -27.73 24.26
CA SER A 57 2.32 -28.33 25.59
C SER A 57 2.00 -29.83 25.45
N GLY A 58 2.86 -30.70 26.00
CA GLY A 58 2.70 -32.16 25.93
C GLY A 58 4.02 -32.91 26.07
N ASN A 59 3.97 -34.22 26.35
CA ASN A 59 5.18 -35.05 26.39
C ASN A 59 5.65 -35.31 24.94
N PRO A 60 6.88 -34.91 24.54
CA PRO A 60 7.38 -35.07 23.18
C PRO A 60 7.35 -36.52 22.66
N GLN A 61 7.27 -37.51 23.57
CA GLN A 61 7.18 -38.93 23.22
C GLN A 61 5.85 -39.34 22.56
N HIS A 62 4.77 -38.56 22.72
CA HIS A 62 3.46 -38.85 22.10
C HIS A 62 3.23 -38.10 20.79
N HIS A 63 4.19 -37.29 20.35
CA HIS A 63 4.07 -36.61 19.06
C HIS A 63 4.53 -37.57 17.96
N PRO A 64 3.72 -37.80 16.91
CA PRO A 64 4.19 -38.53 15.74
C PRO A 64 5.40 -37.79 15.13
N SER A 65 6.29 -38.53 14.47
CA SER A 65 7.41 -37.93 13.76
C SER A 65 6.90 -36.86 12.77
N ASN A 66 7.58 -35.72 12.72
CA ASN A 66 7.21 -34.55 11.90
C ASN A 66 5.91 -33.82 12.31
N PHE A 67 5.34 -34.11 13.49
CA PHE A 67 4.18 -33.37 14.00
C PHE A 67 4.43 -31.86 14.07
N ILE A 68 5.64 -31.45 14.49
CA ILE A 68 5.99 -30.04 14.66
C ILE A 68 5.92 -29.31 13.31
N ASP A 69 6.47 -29.90 12.24
CA ASP A 69 6.45 -29.27 10.90
C ASP A 69 5.01 -29.20 10.35
N PHE A 70 4.18 -30.23 10.59
CA PHE A 70 2.75 -30.19 10.26
C PHE A 70 2.03 -29.10 11.06
N ALA A 71 2.27 -29.03 12.36
CA ALA A 71 1.62 -28.09 13.26
C ALA A 71 2.01 -26.65 12.94
N GLU A 72 3.29 -26.37 12.69
CA GLU A 72 3.78 -25.06 12.20
C GLU A 72 3.07 -24.65 10.90
N SER A 73 2.94 -25.57 9.95
CA SER A 73 2.24 -25.31 8.67
C SER A 73 0.74 -25.11 8.86
N TYR A 74 0.10 -25.90 9.73
CA TYR A 74 -1.31 -25.79 10.06
C TYR A 74 -1.63 -24.46 10.73
N CYS A 75 -0.85 -24.09 11.76
CA CYS A 75 -0.97 -22.82 12.47
C CYS A 75 -0.73 -21.63 11.52
N TRP A 76 0.25 -21.74 10.63
CA TRP A 76 0.49 -20.71 9.62
C TRP A 76 -0.68 -20.55 8.67
N ALA A 77 -1.30 -21.63 8.21
CA ALA A 77 -2.42 -21.57 7.26
C ALA A 77 -3.74 -21.12 7.91
N HIS A 78 -4.07 -21.64 9.10
CA HIS A 78 -5.34 -21.37 9.77
C HIS A 78 -5.37 -20.04 10.56
N GLY A 79 -4.20 -19.45 10.85
CA GLY A 79 -4.10 -18.27 11.69
C GLY A 79 -3.74 -18.60 13.14
N THR A 80 -3.36 -17.57 13.88
CA THR A 80 -3.00 -17.67 15.30
C THR A 80 -3.81 -16.70 16.13
N TYR A 81 -3.70 -16.77 17.46
CA TYR A 81 -4.48 -15.96 18.39
C TYR A 81 -3.58 -15.06 19.23
N VAL A 82 -4.13 -13.94 19.70
CA VAL A 82 -3.40 -12.99 20.55
C VAL A 82 -2.90 -13.72 21.79
N TYR A 83 -1.62 -13.51 22.11
CA TYR A 83 -1.03 -14.07 23.32
C TYR A 83 -1.53 -13.31 24.55
N SER A 84 -2.06 -14.05 25.53
CA SER A 84 -2.32 -13.57 26.88
C SER A 84 -1.69 -14.52 27.90
N LYS A 85 -1.04 -13.97 28.93
CA LYS A 85 -0.44 -14.77 30.02
C LYS A 85 -1.49 -15.61 30.74
N ASP A 86 -2.68 -15.04 30.96
CA ASP A 86 -3.79 -15.73 31.60
C ASP A 86 -4.33 -16.86 30.73
N ALA A 87 -4.33 -16.67 29.41
CA ALA A 87 -4.78 -17.67 28.47
C ALA A 87 -3.89 -18.92 28.51
N ILE A 88 -2.57 -18.77 28.57
CA ILE A 88 -1.67 -19.92 28.68
C ILE A 88 -1.95 -20.71 29.95
N VAL A 89 -2.01 -20.04 31.11
CA VAL A 89 -2.21 -20.73 32.40
C VAL A 89 -3.52 -21.52 32.39
N LYS A 90 -4.61 -20.92 31.91
CA LYS A 90 -5.94 -21.56 31.87
C LYS A 90 -6.04 -22.68 30.84
N LEU A 91 -5.29 -22.59 29.75
CA LEU A 91 -5.28 -23.57 28.67
C LEU A 91 -4.17 -24.62 28.81
N THR A 92 -3.39 -24.62 29.89
CA THR A 92 -2.41 -25.68 30.13
C THR A 92 -3.08 -27.03 30.43
N GLY A 93 -2.57 -28.12 29.84
CA GLY A 93 -3.05 -29.48 30.07
C GLY A 93 -3.29 -30.28 28.78
N TYR A 94 -3.15 -31.61 28.85
CA TYR A 94 -3.26 -32.53 27.70
C TYR A 94 -4.72 -32.91 27.35
N ARG A 95 -5.70 -32.54 28.19
CA ARG A 95 -7.11 -32.91 28.02
C ARG A 95 -7.98 -31.67 28.05
N SER A 96 -8.80 -31.47 27.01
CA SER A 96 -9.81 -30.40 26.99
C SER A 96 -10.85 -30.64 28.09
N SER A 97 -10.78 -29.85 29.16
CA SER A 97 -11.90 -29.72 30.11
C SER A 97 -13.00 -28.86 29.49
N GLU A 98 -14.27 -29.08 29.84
CA GLU A 98 -15.40 -28.24 29.39
C GLU A 98 -15.16 -26.75 29.70
N GLU A 99 -14.51 -26.45 30.82
CA GLU A 99 -14.14 -25.07 31.21
C GLU A 99 -13.14 -24.42 30.26
N GLN A 100 -12.19 -25.21 29.73
CA GLN A 100 -11.18 -24.71 28.79
C GLN A 100 -11.80 -24.43 27.42
N GLU A 101 -12.71 -25.30 26.98
CA GLU A 101 -13.44 -25.10 25.73
C GLU A 101 -14.39 -23.91 25.81
N TYR A 102 -15.08 -23.72 26.95
CA TYR A 102 -15.88 -22.53 27.21
C TYR A 102 -15.03 -21.25 27.20
N TYR A 103 -13.90 -21.24 27.90
CA TYR A 103 -12.99 -20.09 27.93
C TYR A 103 -12.43 -19.76 26.54
N TRP A 104 -12.05 -20.79 25.78
CA TRP A 104 -11.61 -20.65 24.40
C TRP A 104 -12.67 -19.99 23.52
N ASP A 105 -13.89 -20.54 23.54
CA ASP A 105 -14.99 -20.10 22.68
C ASP A 105 -15.47 -18.68 23.02
N HIS A 106 -15.45 -18.30 24.30
CA HIS A 106 -15.95 -16.98 24.73
C HIS A 106 -14.87 -15.88 24.72
N THR A 107 -13.60 -16.22 24.95
CA THR A 107 -12.55 -15.20 25.19
C THR A 107 -11.56 -15.09 24.05
N ILE A 108 -11.11 -16.21 23.48
CA ILE A 108 -9.97 -16.24 22.56
C ILE A 108 -10.40 -16.38 21.11
N SER A 109 -11.49 -17.10 20.82
CA SER A 109 -12.01 -17.35 19.47
C SER A 109 -12.16 -16.06 18.62
N ASN A 110 -12.55 -14.96 19.27
CA ASN A 110 -12.76 -13.66 18.65
C ASN A 110 -11.46 -12.87 18.40
N GLN A 111 -10.32 -13.36 18.88
CA GLN A 111 -8.99 -12.72 18.78
C GLN A 111 -8.09 -13.44 17.77
N LEU A 112 -8.66 -13.81 16.61
CA LEU A 112 -7.93 -14.46 15.54
C LEU A 112 -7.11 -13.44 14.72
N LEU A 113 -5.81 -13.69 14.60
CA LEU A 113 -4.89 -12.98 13.72
C LEU A 113 -4.66 -13.79 12.45
N THR A 114 -5.07 -13.23 11.32
CA THR A 114 -4.76 -13.73 9.98
C THR A 114 -4.12 -12.68 9.08
N TYR A 115 -4.10 -11.40 9.48
CA TYR A 115 -3.65 -10.30 8.63
C TYR A 115 -2.20 -10.47 8.14
N TYR A 116 -1.32 -11.06 8.96
CA TYR A 116 0.10 -11.19 8.64
C TYR A 116 0.34 -11.97 7.35
N GLN A 117 -0.53 -12.94 7.02
CA GLN A 117 -0.47 -13.71 5.77
C GLN A 117 -0.73 -12.85 4.53
N TRP A 118 -1.50 -11.77 4.71
CA TRP A 118 -2.00 -10.92 3.63
C TRP A 118 -1.20 -9.64 3.45
N VAL A 119 -0.30 -9.31 4.37
CA VAL A 119 0.55 -8.12 4.33
C VAL A 119 1.27 -7.93 2.99
N PRO A 120 1.98 -8.92 2.43
CA PRO A 120 2.73 -8.68 1.19
C PRO A 120 1.80 -8.39 0.00
N PHE A 121 0.61 -8.98 -0.04
CA PHE A 121 -0.41 -8.71 -1.06
C PHE A 121 -1.07 -7.35 -0.85
N ALA A 122 -1.33 -6.97 0.40
CA ALA A 122 -1.84 -5.66 0.76
C ALA A 122 -0.86 -4.57 0.29
N LEU A 123 0.44 -4.69 0.59
CA LEU A 123 1.47 -3.73 0.14
C LEU A 123 1.53 -3.60 -1.40
N LEU A 124 1.36 -4.69 -2.14
CA LEU A 124 1.26 -4.65 -3.61
C LEU A 124 0.00 -3.94 -4.09
N LEU A 125 -1.15 -4.22 -3.47
CA LEU A 125 -2.40 -3.53 -3.78
C LEU A 125 -2.26 -2.01 -3.54
N GLN A 126 -1.65 -1.61 -2.43
CA GLN A 126 -1.39 -0.22 -2.12
C GLN A 126 -0.46 0.45 -3.13
N CYS A 127 0.56 -0.28 -3.62
CA CYS A 127 1.42 0.20 -4.69
C CYS A 127 0.61 0.49 -5.96
N ILE A 128 -0.27 -0.42 -6.37
CA ILE A 128 -1.12 -0.25 -7.55
C ILE A 128 -2.03 0.96 -7.38
N VAL A 129 -2.75 1.02 -6.24
CA VAL A 129 -3.72 2.08 -5.98
C VAL A 129 -3.03 3.46 -5.90
N THR A 130 -1.83 3.53 -5.33
CA THR A 130 -1.01 4.75 -5.28
C THR A 130 -0.58 5.24 -6.66
N TYR A 131 -0.42 4.34 -7.62
CA TYR A 131 -0.05 4.68 -8.99
C TYR A 131 -1.26 5.11 -9.88
N LEU A 132 -2.49 4.79 -9.47
CA LEU A 132 -3.70 5.09 -10.26
C LEU A 132 -3.86 6.56 -10.65
N PRO A 133 -3.65 7.57 -9.77
CA PRO A 133 -3.81 8.97 -10.16
C PRO A 133 -2.88 9.39 -11.31
N LYS A 134 -1.66 8.84 -11.36
CA LYS A 134 -0.71 9.08 -12.46
C LYS A 134 -1.20 8.46 -13.77
N LEU A 135 -1.70 7.23 -13.73
CA LEU A 135 -2.30 6.60 -14.90
C LEU A 135 -3.48 7.41 -15.43
N ILE A 136 -4.34 7.90 -14.54
CA ILE A 136 -5.48 8.74 -14.91
C ILE A 136 -5.00 10.03 -15.58
N TRP A 137 -4.01 10.70 -15.01
CA TRP A 137 -3.42 11.90 -15.60
C TRP A 137 -2.83 11.64 -16.99
N GLN A 138 -2.03 10.58 -17.16
CA GLN A 138 -1.43 10.21 -18.45
C GLN A 138 -2.50 9.83 -19.49
N MET A 139 -3.57 9.14 -19.09
CA MET A 139 -4.69 8.82 -19.97
C MET A 139 -5.45 10.08 -20.41
N ILE A 140 -5.67 11.04 -19.49
CA ILE A 140 -6.34 12.31 -19.81
C ILE A 140 -5.46 13.14 -20.76
N CYS A 141 -4.16 13.24 -20.48
CA CYS A 141 -3.22 13.99 -21.29
C CYS A 141 -3.08 13.41 -22.70
N SER A 142 -2.91 12.09 -22.82
CA SER A 142 -2.78 11.42 -24.13
C SER A 142 -4.03 11.57 -24.99
N ARG A 143 -5.23 11.37 -24.42
CA ARG A 143 -6.50 11.51 -25.16
C ARG A 143 -6.80 12.94 -25.59
N ARG A 144 -6.41 13.94 -24.78
CA ARG A 144 -6.81 15.34 -25.02
C ARG A 144 -5.78 16.14 -25.82
N PHE A 145 -4.48 15.93 -25.61
CA PHE A 145 -3.43 16.70 -26.28
C PHE A 145 -2.76 15.94 -27.44
N GLY A 146 -3.08 14.66 -27.63
CA GLY A 146 -2.58 13.84 -28.74
C GLY A 146 -1.07 13.58 -28.72
N SER A 147 -0.35 14.16 -27.75
CA SER A 147 1.09 14.02 -27.54
C SER A 147 1.40 14.23 -26.07
N ASP A 148 2.47 13.58 -25.60
CA ASP A 148 2.87 13.61 -24.21
C ASP A 148 3.56 14.95 -23.88
N ILE A 149 2.91 15.80 -23.06
CA ILE A 149 3.47 17.06 -22.57
C ILE A 149 4.83 16.81 -21.90
N TYR A 150 4.99 15.68 -21.22
CA TYR A 150 6.26 15.31 -20.58
C TYR A 150 7.38 15.11 -21.60
N SER A 151 7.08 14.48 -22.74
CA SER A 151 8.04 14.32 -23.82
C SER A 151 8.45 15.67 -24.40
N LEU A 152 7.51 16.58 -24.64
CA LEU A 152 7.82 17.92 -25.14
C LEU A 152 8.73 18.70 -24.19
N VAL A 153 8.45 18.65 -22.88
CA VAL A 153 9.27 19.33 -21.86
C VAL A 153 10.65 18.69 -21.76
N SER A 154 10.76 17.36 -21.85
CA SER A 154 12.06 16.68 -21.86
C SER A 154 12.89 17.02 -23.10
N LEU A 155 12.27 17.12 -24.28
CA LEU A 155 12.92 17.54 -25.52
C LEU A 155 13.42 18.98 -25.41
N ALA A 156 12.62 19.88 -24.82
CA ALA A 156 13.04 21.26 -24.58
C ALA A 156 14.20 21.35 -23.59
N ALA A 157 14.22 20.52 -22.55
CA ALA A 157 15.31 20.45 -21.59
C ALA A 157 16.61 19.91 -22.21
N GLU A 158 16.50 18.91 -23.10
CA GLU A 158 17.62 18.36 -23.86
C GLU A 158 18.19 19.37 -24.87
N ALA A 159 17.32 20.07 -25.59
CA ALA A 159 17.69 21.10 -26.55
C ALA A 159 18.55 22.20 -25.90
N LYS A 160 18.23 22.57 -24.65
CA LYS A 160 19.03 23.54 -23.90
C LYS A 160 20.49 23.13 -23.71
N THR A 161 20.78 21.82 -23.71
CA THR A 161 22.12 21.27 -23.44
C THR A 161 22.89 20.82 -24.68
N SER A 162 22.24 20.82 -25.85
CA SER A 162 22.84 20.36 -27.11
C SER A 162 23.64 21.44 -27.86
N THR A 163 24.40 21.02 -28.87
CA THR A 163 25.15 21.92 -29.78
C THR A 163 24.20 22.81 -30.60
N ASP A 164 24.69 23.96 -31.07
CA ASP A 164 23.87 25.00 -31.74
C ASP A 164 23.10 24.49 -32.98
N ASN A 165 23.69 23.59 -33.77
CA ASN A 165 23.02 22.98 -34.92
C ASN A 165 21.87 22.03 -34.50
N ASP A 166 22.11 21.17 -33.51
CA ASP A 166 21.11 20.23 -32.98
C ASP A 166 19.98 20.97 -32.24
N PHE A 167 20.31 22.08 -31.58
CA PHE A 167 19.33 22.95 -30.93
C PHE A 167 18.32 23.50 -31.93
N ARG A 168 18.78 23.99 -33.11
CA ARG A 168 17.89 24.55 -34.13
C ARG A 168 16.93 23.51 -34.69
N GLU A 169 17.40 22.28 -34.89
CA GLU A 169 16.56 21.17 -35.34
C GLU A 169 15.54 20.75 -34.27
N GLN A 170 15.95 20.66 -33.01
CA GLN A 170 15.02 20.33 -31.92
C GLN A 170 14.01 21.44 -31.66
N ALA A 171 14.43 22.70 -31.76
CA ALA A 171 13.55 23.86 -31.60
C ALA A 171 12.47 23.93 -32.69
N SER A 172 12.80 23.62 -33.95
CA SER A 172 11.80 23.58 -35.03
C SER A 172 10.78 22.48 -34.80
N ARG A 173 11.21 21.27 -34.39
CA ARG A 173 10.31 20.16 -34.04
C ARG A 173 9.38 20.53 -32.88
N ILE A 174 9.89 21.21 -31.85
CA ILE A 174 9.09 21.69 -30.70
C ILE A 174 8.06 22.72 -31.18
N ALA A 175 8.45 23.67 -32.03
CA ALA A 175 7.56 24.68 -32.59
C ALA A 175 6.41 24.05 -33.40
N ASP A 176 6.70 23.06 -34.25
CA ASP A 176 5.70 22.33 -35.03
C ASP A 176 4.66 21.62 -34.13
N VAL A 177 5.12 20.99 -33.05
CA VAL A 177 4.23 20.31 -32.09
C VAL A 177 3.33 21.33 -31.38
N ILE A 178 3.89 22.45 -30.93
CA ILE A 178 3.13 23.53 -30.27
C ILE A 178 2.10 24.12 -31.25
N GLU A 179 2.46 24.35 -32.51
CA GLU A 179 1.54 24.87 -33.52
C GLU A 179 0.37 23.92 -33.74
N ARG A 180 0.63 22.61 -33.90
CA ARG A 180 -0.42 21.59 -34.02
C ARG A 180 -1.33 21.56 -32.78
N MET A 181 -0.76 21.67 -31.58
CA MET A 181 -1.54 21.76 -30.34
C MET A 181 -2.42 23.02 -30.31
N LEU A 182 -1.91 24.18 -30.73
CA LEU A 182 -2.65 25.43 -30.77
C LEU A 182 -3.79 25.38 -31.80
N VAL A 183 -3.55 24.78 -32.97
CA VAL A 183 -4.57 24.58 -34.01
C VAL A 183 -5.66 23.62 -33.54
N TYR A 184 -5.29 22.50 -32.91
CA TYR A 184 -6.26 21.55 -32.36
C TYR A 184 -7.11 22.16 -31.23
N ASN A 185 -6.52 23.03 -30.40
CA ASN A 185 -7.23 23.72 -29.34
C ASN A 185 -7.94 25.01 -29.79
N ARG A 186 -7.84 25.38 -31.07
CA ARG A 186 -8.51 26.55 -31.64
C ARG A 186 -10.02 26.29 -31.68
N GLU A 187 -10.78 27.00 -30.85
CA GLU A 187 -12.24 26.90 -30.86
C GLU A 187 -12.81 27.46 -32.18
N PHE A 188 -13.43 26.58 -32.99
CA PHE A 188 -14.38 27.02 -34.00
C PHE A 188 -15.75 27.24 -33.33
N ARG A 189 -16.26 28.48 -33.45
CA ARG A 189 -17.69 28.86 -33.61
C ARG A 189 -18.43 29.58 -32.45
N ASN A 190 -19.25 30.52 -32.89
CA ASN A 190 -20.15 31.44 -32.17
C ASN A 190 -21.40 30.75 -31.60
N GLY A 191 -21.72 30.97 -30.31
CA GLY A 191 -22.95 30.46 -29.68
C GLY A 191 -23.33 31.19 -28.38
N ARG A 192 -24.60 31.07 -27.95
CA ARG A 192 -25.14 31.71 -26.72
C ARG A 192 -24.48 31.19 -25.43
N LEU A 193 -24.10 29.92 -25.39
CA LEU A 193 -23.39 29.30 -24.27
C LEU A 193 -22.02 29.94 -24.01
N GLN A 194 -21.36 30.45 -25.06
CA GLN A 194 -20.08 31.16 -24.97
C GLN A 194 -20.25 32.53 -24.28
N ARG A 195 -21.34 33.26 -24.58
CA ARG A 195 -21.66 34.54 -23.89
C ARG A 195 -21.92 34.32 -22.40
N MET A 196 -22.63 33.24 -22.06
CA MET A 196 -22.82 32.86 -20.65
C MET A 196 -21.50 32.49 -19.98
N LYS A 197 -20.62 31.72 -20.65
CA LYS A 197 -19.27 31.42 -20.15
C LYS A 197 -18.42 32.68 -19.97
N SER A 198 -18.47 33.64 -20.90
CA SER A 198 -17.74 34.91 -20.79
C SER A 198 -18.26 35.78 -19.63
N ALA A 199 -19.57 35.77 -19.37
CA ALA A 199 -20.15 36.46 -18.21
C ALA A 199 -19.74 35.78 -16.89
N LEU A 200 -19.73 34.44 -16.85
CA LEU A 200 -19.29 33.68 -15.67
C LEU A 200 -17.78 33.82 -15.41
N TYR A 201 -16.99 33.92 -16.48
CA TYR A 201 -15.53 34.16 -16.42
C TYR A 201 -15.19 35.51 -15.78
N ASN A 202 -15.93 36.58 -16.12
CA ASN A 202 -15.75 37.89 -15.47
C ASN A 202 -16.04 37.87 -13.96
N ARG A 203 -16.78 36.87 -13.48
CA ARG A 203 -17.09 36.68 -12.04
C ARG A 203 -16.09 35.74 -11.36
N CYS A 204 -15.72 34.63 -12.02
CA CYS A 204 -14.81 33.61 -11.50
C CYS A 204 -13.83 33.15 -12.59
N ASN A 205 -12.74 33.90 -12.75
CA ASN A 205 -11.74 33.69 -13.80
C ASN A 205 -11.09 32.28 -13.76
N PHE A 206 -10.85 31.73 -12.56
CA PHE A 206 -10.13 30.46 -12.38
C PHE A 206 -10.98 29.18 -12.55
N LEU A 207 -12.28 29.24 -12.22
CA LEU A 207 -13.15 28.06 -12.13
C LEU A 207 -13.90 27.74 -13.43
N VAL A 208 -13.88 28.63 -14.42
CA VAL A 208 -14.58 28.40 -15.69
C VAL A 208 -13.64 27.67 -16.67
N PRO A 209 -13.98 26.44 -17.08
CA PRO A 209 -13.17 25.70 -18.05
C PRO A 209 -13.27 26.38 -19.41
N SER A 210 -12.20 27.09 -19.76
CA SER A 210 -12.00 27.74 -21.05
C SER A 210 -10.82 27.08 -21.75
N LYS A 211 -11.03 26.62 -23.00
CA LYS A 211 -9.96 26.01 -23.80
C LYS A 211 -8.91 27.04 -24.23
N ARG A 212 -9.29 28.32 -24.35
CA ARG A 212 -8.46 29.41 -24.89
C ARG A 212 -7.31 29.86 -23.98
N MET A 213 -7.49 29.80 -22.66
CA MET A 213 -6.55 30.42 -21.70
C MET A 213 -5.74 29.39 -20.89
N GLY A 214 -5.83 28.10 -21.22
CA GLY A 214 -5.15 27.03 -20.46
C GLY A 214 -5.78 26.70 -19.11
N THR A 215 -6.86 27.38 -18.68
CA THR A 215 -7.54 27.13 -17.39
C THR A 215 -8.12 25.72 -17.28
N MET A 216 -8.45 25.07 -18.39
CA MET A 216 -8.87 23.67 -18.37
C MET A 216 -7.74 22.73 -17.94
N LEU A 217 -6.49 22.98 -18.37
CA LEU A 217 -5.34 22.16 -17.99
C LEU A 217 -5.05 22.32 -16.50
N THR A 218 -5.08 23.55 -15.99
CA THR A 218 -4.89 23.82 -14.56
C THR A 218 -5.99 23.19 -13.71
N LEU A 219 -7.26 23.25 -14.13
CA LEU A 219 -8.36 22.58 -13.43
C LEU A 219 -8.20 21.06 -13.41
N LEU A 220 -7.81 20.45 -14.53
CA LEU A 220 -7.53 19.00 -14.58
C LEU A 220 -6.36 18.61 -13.68
N TYR A 221 -5.30 19.43 -13.66
CA TYR A 221 -4.17 19.21 -12.79
C TYR A 221 -4.57 19.28 -11.31
N MET A 222 -5.34 20.30 -10.92
CA MET A 222 -5.87 20.44 -9.56
C MET A 222 -6.79 19.27 -9.18
N LEU A 223 -7.61 18.77 -10.11
CA LEU A 223 -8.44 17.59 -9.90
C LEU A 223 -7.59 16.35 -9.62
N VAL A 224 -6.51 16.13 -10.38
CA VAL A 224 -5.59 15.02 -10.14
C VAL A 224 -4.89 15.17 -8.79
N LYS A 225 -4.48 16.37 -8.39
CA LYS A 225 -3.91 16.62 -7.05
C LYS A 225 -4.89 16.28 -5.94
N LEU A 226 -6.17 16.66 -6.10
CA LEU A 226 -7.23 16.30 -5.17
C LEU A 226 -7.44 14.77 -5.12
N LEU A 227 -7.36 14.10 -6.28
CA LEU A 227 -7.42 12.64 -6.36
C LEU A 227 -6.21 11.98 -5.66
N CYS A 228 -5.01 12.53 -5.78
CA CYS A 228 -3.82 12.07 -5.05
C CYS A 228 -4.01 12.21 -3.54
N LEU A 229 -4.56 13.33 -3.08
CA LEU A 229 -4.83 13.58 -1.67
C LEU A 229 -5.91 12.63 -1.13
N ALA A 230 -6.99 12.44 -1.88
CA ALA A 230 -8.04 11.47 -1.57
C ALA A 230 -7.48 10.04 -1.52
N ASN A 231 -6.60 9.68 -2.46
CA ASN A 231 -5.92 8.40 -2.44
C ASN A 231 -5.02 8.25 -1.20
N ALA A 232 -4.21 9.25 -0.85
CA ALA A 232 -3.38 9.21 0.35
C ALA A 232 -4.22 9.01 1.62
N MET A 233 -5.35 9.70 1.74
CA MET A 233 -6.31 9.48 2.83
C MET A 233 -6.90 8.06 2.81
N GLY A 234 -7.23 7.56 1.62
CA GLY A 234 -7.70 6.19 1.40
C GLY A 234 -6.69 5.14 1.82
N GLN A 235 -5.40 5.35 1.55
CA GLN A 235 -4.32 4.46 1.99
C GLN A 235 -4.24 4.41 3.52
N LEU A 236 -4.32 5.57 4.19
CA LEU A 236 -4.32 5.62 5.66
C LEU A 236 -5.54 4.91 6.27
N MET A 237 -6.73 5.11 5.68
CA MET A 237 -7.93 4.39 6.09
C MET A 237 -7.80 2.88 5.87
N PHE A 238 -7.27 2.47 4.72
CA PHE A 238 -7.02 1.06 4.42
C PHE A 238 -6.08 0.43 5.44
N MET A 239 -4.96 1.07 5.79
CA MET A 239 -4.05 0.57 6.83
C MET A 239 -4.75 0.43 8.18
N SER A 240 -5.54 1.43 8.58
CA SER A 240 -6.27 1.39 9.86
C SER A 240 -7.30 0.27 9.90
N ALA A 241 -7.99 0.00 8.79
CA ALA A 241 -8.97 -1.08 8.68
C ALA A 241 -8.29 -2.45 8.64
N PHE A 242 -7.20 -2.58 7.88
CA PHE A 242 -6.44 -3.83 7.73
C PHE A 242 -5.85 -4.32 9.07
N LEU A 243 -5.39 -3.40 9.92
CA LEU A 243 -4.85 -3.70 11.25
C LEU A 243 -5.93 -3.88 12.34
N GLY A 244 -7.21 -3.67 12.02
CA GLY A 244 -8.31 -3.86 12.97
C GLY A 244 -8.60 -2.68 13.91
N PHE A 245 -8.10 -1.47 13.63
CA PHE A 245 -8.43 -0.24 14.39
C PHE A 245 -9.84 0.31 14.11
N GLN A 246 -10.75 -0.52 13.61
CA GLN A 246 -12.05 -0.09 13.08
C GLN A 246 -12.94 0.63 14.12
N GLN A 247 -12.71 0.41 15.41
CA GLN A 247 -13.52 0.99 16.50
C GLN A 247 -12.98 2.32 17.05
N LEU A 248 -11.70 2.66 16.84
CA LEU A 248 -11.07 3.84 17.45
C LEU A 248 -10.94 5.05 16.50
N GLY A 249 -11.10 4.85 15.20
CA GLY A 249 -11.07 5.92 14.18
C GLY A 249 -9.66 6.40 13.79
N LEU A 250 -9.58 7.12 12.67
CA LEU A 250 -8.31 7.53 12.03
C LEU A 250 -7.41 8.39 12.94
N GLN A 251 -8.02 9.21 13.80
CA GLN A 251 -7.29 10.09 14.72
C GLN A 251 -6.57 9.30 15.81
N ALA A 252 -7.20 8.27 16.34
CA ALA A 252 -6.60 7.39 17.34
C ALA A 252 -5.50 6.52 16.73
N TYR A 253 -5.68 6.04 15.50
CA TYR A 253 -4.61 5.36 14.76
C TYR A 253 -3.39 6.27 14.58
N GLY A 254 -3.59 7.49 14.07
CA GLY A 254 -2.50 8.44 13.83
C GLY A 254 -1.79 8.89 15.11
N SER A 255 -2.54 9.16 16.19
CA SER A 255 -1.95 9.56 17.47
C SER A 255 -1.22 8.40 18.16
N ALA A 256 -1.75 7.18 18.10
CA ALA A 256 -1.08 6.00 18.60
C ALA A 256 0.25 5.78 17.86
N MET A 257 0.25 5.80 16.52
CA MET A 257 1.48 5.60 15.73
C MET A 257 2.51 6.71 15.97
N LEU A 258 2.09 7.98 16.08
CA LEU A 258 2.98 9.10 16.42
C LEU A 258 3.59 8.95 17.82
N GLN A 259 2.78 8.55 18.81
CA GLN A 259 3.28 8.27 20.15
C GLN A 259 4.27 7.11 20.14
N HIS A 260 4.01 6.05 19.37
CA HIS A 260 4.94 4.94 19.17
C HIS A 260 6.26 5.39 18.52
N ALA A 261 6.22 6.33 17.57
CA ALA A 261 7.44 6.85 16.92
C ALA A 261 8.27 7.74 17.86
N VAL A 262 7.62 8.59 18.68
CA VAL A 262 8.29 9.52 19.60
C VAL A 262 8.78 8.83 20.86
N SER A 263 7.96 7.96 21.44
CA SER A 263 8.33 7.15 22.59
C SER A 263 8.97 5.86 22.09
N ALA A 264 10.28 5.91 21.84
CA ALA A 264 11.10 4.77 21.40
C ALA A 264 11.14 3.57 22.41
N ARG A 265 10.23 3.53 23.38
CA ARG A 265 10.13 2.54 24.46
C ARG A 265 8.71 2.00 24.60
N GLY A 266 8.50 0.76 24.14
CA GLY A 266 7.82 -0.24 24.98
C GLY A 266 6.30 -0.42 24.89
N LEU A 267 5.56 0.25 24.00
CA LEU A 267 4.10 0.02 23.88
C LEU A 267 3.71 -1.26 23.11
N TRP A 268 4.63 -2.13 22.70
CA TRP A 268 4.30 -3.42 22.05
C TRP A 268 3.34 -4.27 22.90
N GLN A 269 3.46 -4.15 24.22
CA GLN A 269 2.64 -4.90 25.18
C GLN A 269 1.22 -4.33 25.32
N SER A 270 0.99 -3.05 25.00
CA SER A 270 -0.30 -2.39 25.26
C SER A 270 -1.22 -2.35 24.06
N THR A 271 -0.69 -2.31 22.83
CA THR A 271 -1.55 -2.29 21.62
C THR A 271 -1.85 -3.68 21.07
N MET A 272 -1.04 -4.70 21.39
CA MET A 272 -1.20 -6.09 20.91
C MET A 272 -1.42 -6.21 19.40
N LEU A 273 -1.04 -5.19 18.62
CA LEU A 273 -1.35 -5.08 17.20
C LEU A 273 -0.40 -5.94 16.36
N PHE A 274 0.88 -5.93 16.75
CA PHE A 274 1.94 -6.74 16.15
C PHE A 274 2.57 -7.67 17.19
N PRO A 275 1.84 -8.70 17.69
CA PRO A 275 2.40 -9.58 18.70
C PRO A 275 3.54 -10.45 18.12
N LEU A 276 4.66 -10.50 18.84
CA LEU A 276 5.76 -11.43 18.53
C LEU A 276 5.43 -12.87 18.92
N HIS A 277 4.68 -13.03 20.01
CA HIS A 277 4.24 -14.32 20.53
C HIS A 277 2.74 -14.46 20.29
N THR A 278 2.32 -15.62 19.81
CA THR A 278 0.91 -15.94 19.55
C THR A 278 0.59 -17.33 20.07
N LEU A 279 -0.69 -17.62 20.22
CA LEU A 279 -1.20 -18.93 20.58
C LEU A 279 -1.70 -19.64 19.33
N CYS A 280 -1.31 -20.90 19.15
CA CYS A 280 -1.91 -21.79 18.18
C CYS A 280 -2.68 -22.89 18.88
N TYR A 281 -3.85 -23.18 18.33
CA TYR A 281 -4.78 -24.17 18.87
C TYR A 281 -5.25 -25.08 17.74
N ILE A 282 -4.91 -26.37 17.86
CA ILE A 282 -5.15 -27.38 16.83
C ILE A 282 -6.15 -28.38 17.39
N ARG A 283 -7.31 -28.53 16.73
CA ARG A 283 -8.28 -29.59 17.03
C ARG A 283 -8.12 -30.72 16.03
N LEU A 284 -7.61 -31.87 16.47
CA LEU A 284 -7.51 -33.08 15.64
C LEU A 284 -8.62 -34.06 16.01
N ARG A 285 -9.31 -34.58 14.99
CA ARG A 285 -10.30 -35.67 15.11
C ARG A 285 -9.68 -36.94 14.54
N LEU A 286 -8.72 -37.49 15.28
CA LEU A 286 -8.02 -38.73 14.88
C LEU A 286 -8.78 -39.97 15.36
N ASP A 287 -9.42 -39.89 16.53
CA ASP A 287 -10.17 -41.00 17.13
C ASP A 287 -11.69 -40.76 17.09
N PRO A 288 -12.51 -41.75 16.75
CA PRO A 288 -13.95 -41.63 16.82
C PRO A 288 -14.39 -41.49 18.29
N GLY A 289 -14.78 -40.26 18.68
CA GLY A 289 -15.31 -39.94 20.00
C GLY A 289 -14.41 -39.09 20.91
N ALA A 290 -13.15 -38.82 20.52
CA ALA A 290 -12.25 -37.94 21.28
C ALA A 290 -11.68 -36.83 20.39
N THR A 291 -11.91 -35.57 20.79
CA THR A 291 -11.25 -34.39 20.20
C THR A 291 -9.97 -34.11 20.96
N ASN A 292 -8.83 -34.47 20.37
CA ASN A 292 -7.53 -34.11 20.93
C ASN A 292 -7.21 -32.67 20.52
N ALA A 293 -6.99 -31.80 21.51
CA ALA A 293 -6.61 -30.41 21.30
C ALA A 293 -5.15 -30.20 21.68
N TYR A 294 -4.36 -29.63 20.76
CA TYR A 294 -2.97 -29.26 21.01
C TYR A 294 -2.85 -27.75 21.05
N ILE A 295 -2.24 -27.26 22.12
CA ILE A 295 -2.05 -25.82 22.36
C ILE A 295 -0.56 -25.55 22.35
N GLY A 296 -0.16 -24.62 21.48
CA GLY A 296 1.23 -24.24 21.30
C GLY A 296 1.43 -22.75 21.41
N GLN A 297 2.56 -22.37 21.98
CA GLN A 297 3.07 -21.01 21.92
C GLN A 297 3.96 -20.88 20.69
N CYS A 298 3.60 -19.98 19.79
CA CYS A 298 4.32 -19.74 18.55
C CYS A 298 4.98 -18.36 18.54
N THR A 299 6.14 -18.26 17.91
CA THR A 299 6.82 -16.99 17.63
C THR A 299 6.60 -16.63 16.16
N LEU A 300 6.25 -15.35 15.90
CA LEU A 300 6.06 -14.79 14.56
C LEU A 300 7.12 -13.71 14.27
N PRO A 301 8.31 -14.09 13.78
CA PRO A 301 9.36 -13.11 13.44
C PRO A 301 8.96 -12.14 12.33
N VAL A 302 8.05 -12.55 11.43
CA VAL A 302 7.53 -11.69 10.35
C VAL A 302 6.87 -10.42 10.90
N ASN A 303 6.29 -10.51 12.10
CA ASN A 303 5.55 -9.40 12.66
C ASN A 303 6.44 -8.25 13.12
N ILE A 304 7.71 -8.53 13.46
CA ILE A 304 8.71 -7.51 13.74
C ILE A 304 8.96 -6.65 12.49
N LEU A 305 9.00 -7.29 11.31
CA LEU A 305 9.17 -6.57 10.05
C LEU A 305 7.92 -5.75 9.71
N ASN A 306 6.74 -6.36 9.83
CA ASN A 306 5.47 -5.69 9.56
C ASN A 306 5.30 -4.46 10.44
N GLU A 307 5.63 -4.56 11.72
CA GLU A 307 5.63 -3.41 12.61
C GLU A 307 6.51 -2.26 12.11
N LYS A 308 7.74 -2.54 11.67
CA LYS A 308 8.65 -1.50 11.15
C LYS A 308 8.25 -0.95 9.79
N ILE A 309 7.46 -1.69 9.02
CA ILE A 309 6.97 -1.25 7.71
C ILE A 309 5.79 -0.29 7.87
N TYR A 310 4.93 -0.54 8.86
CA TYR A 310 3.70 0.24 9.07
C TYR A 310 3.88 1.46 9.99
N ILE A 311 4.97 1.52 10.77
CA ILE A 311 5.41 2.70 11.54
C ILE A 311 6.31 3.58 10.67
#